data_AF-A0A7V5XZY2-F1
#
_entry.id   AF-A0A7V5XZY2-F1
#
_cell.length_a   1.000
_cell.length_b   1.000
_cell.length_c   1.000
_cell.angle_alpha   90.00
_cell.angle_beta   90.00
_cell.angle_gamma   90.00
#
_symmetry.space_group_name_H-M   'P 1'
#
loop_
_entity.id
_entity.type
_entity.pdbx_description
1 polymer ?
#
loop_
_entity_poly.entity_id
_entity_poly.type
_entity_poly.pdbx_seq_one_letter_code
_entity_poly.pdbx_strand_id
1 'polypeptide(L)'
;MRIGYFCLFVPIELLKALGLKPIRLLPEKKCDWESKYFRYDACPFLKNLVSNLLIKNWSLDALFLLSLCDGQRRLFEIIKKEIPNLKIYQIYFPRTYNLSAFKLYYQEILDFIKKFEKNLKLVNENLKREVRDLNQKKRKLVKLIRPLNFIQKAEIIKNFWENQTLSPIPFLFKEDENLKKERILLLGSYFTPLDWSIAKTIEKYFTIAADAFCTVSRGIDFYPPANNLKDYLFFYFFKIPCILRRPNKIFYDYLKKKIRKEKIKKIILYSLKFCDSFSFEKESLKNYLKLPVLAIEGDYSKEITLQTETRINAFYES
;
A
#
# COMPACT_ATOMS: atom_id res chain seq x y z
N MET A 1 12.38 -18.59 -7.45
CA MET A 1 11.35 -18.54 -6.40
C MET A 1 10.53 -17.25 -6.50
N ARG A 2 9.23 -17.34 -6.81
CA ARG A 2 8.22 -16.27 -6.79
C ARG A 2 7.72 -16.10 -5.35
N ILE A 3 7.80 -14.87 -4.82
CA ILE A 3 7.43 -14.58 -3.43
C ILE A 3 6.37 -13.48 -3.37
N GLY A 4 5.20 -13.80 -2.83
CA GLY A 4 4.09 -12.85 -2.72
C GLY A 4 4.25 -11.92 -1.52
N TYR A 5 3.86 -10.65 -1.67
CA TYR A 5 3.84 -9.66 -0.59
C TYR A 5 2.72 -8.63 -0.83
N PHE A 6 2.30 -7.89 0.18
CA PHE A 6 1.30 -6.82 -0.01
C PHE A 6 1.62 -5.52 0.75
N CYS A 7 2.50 -5.58 1.75
CA CYS A 7 2.85 -4.42 2.55
C CYS A 7 3.99 -3.60 1.93
N LEU A 8 3.92 -2.27 2.08
CA LEU A 8 4.93 -1.32 1.65
C LEU A 8 6.28 -1.48 2.37
N PHE A 9 6.29 -1.98 3.60
CA PHE A 9 7.53 -2.16 4.39
C PHE A 9 8.33 -3.40 3.99
N VAL A 10 7.84 -4.20 3.04
CA VAL A 10 8.61 -5.33 2.51
C VAL A 10 9.79 -4.78 1.70
N PRO A 11 11.04 -5.14 2.05
CA PRO A 11 12.23 -4.64 1.37
C PRO A 11 12.42 -5.36 0.04
N ILE A 12 11.67 -4.97 -0.98
CA ILE A 12 11.61 -5.65 -2.26
C ILE A 12 12.97 -5.71 -2.99
N GLU A 13 13.81 -4.69 -2.87
CA GLU A 13 15.15 -4.68 -3.46
C GLU A 13 16.04 -5.73 -2.81
N LEU A 14 15.86 -5.98 -1.51
CA LEU A 14 16.54 -7.09 -0.82
C LEU A 14 16.03 -8.45 -1.30
N LEU A 15 14.73 -8.63 -1.49
CA LEU A 15 14.19 -9.87 -2.05
C LEU A 15 14.79 -10.16 -3.43
N LYS A 16 14.89 -9.14 -4.30
CA LYS A 16 15.55 -9.25 -5.60
C LYS A 16 17.04 -9.54 -5.48
N ALA A 17 17.75 -8.91 -4.52
CA ALA A 17 19.17 -9.16 -4.27
C ALA A 17 19.45 -10.60 -3.81
N LEU A 18 18.46 -11.25 -3.18
CA LEU A 18 18.47 -12.66 -2.84
C LEU A 18 18.06 -13.56 -4.02
N GLY A 19 17.84 -13.03 -5.23
CA GLY A 19 17.44 -13.79 -6.41
C GLY A 19 15.96 -14.20 -6.42
N LEU A 20 15.14 -13.56 -5.59
CA LEU A 20 13.69 -13.82 -5.53
C LEU A 20 12.95 -12.93 -6.51
N LYS A 21 11.77 -13.37 -6.92
CA LYS A 21 10.85 -12.60 -7.78
C LYS A 21 9.68 -12.11 -6.94
N PRO A 22 9.74 -10.91 -6.32
CA PRO A 22 8.66 -10.43 -5.48
C PRO A 22 7.43 -10.03 -6.31
N ILE A 23 6.24 -10.46 -5.90
CA ILE A 23 4.98 -10.15 -6.60
C ILE A 23 4.04 -9.49 -5.62
N ARG A 24 3.55 -8.30 -5.95
CA ARG A 24 2.61 -7.61 -5.09
C ARG A 24 1.21 -8.20 -5.26
N LEU A 25 0.66 -8.69 -4.17
CA LEU A 25 -0.68 -9.26 -4.11
C LEU A 25 -1.68 -8.18 -3.73
N LEU A 26 -2.65 -7.95 -4.62
CA LEU A 26 -3.81 -7.11 -4.37
C LEU A 26 -5.06 -7.90 -4.75
N PRO A 27 -6.12 -7.91 -3.92
CA PRO A 27 -7.37 -8.56 -4.28
C PRO A 27 -8.07 -7.79 -5.41
N GLU A 28 -8.55 -8.53 -6.40
CA GLU A 28 -9.23 -8.00 -7.59
C GLU A 28 -10.67 -8.51 -7.71
N LYS A 29 -10.99 -9.61 -7.01
CA LYS A 29 -12.33 -10.20 -6.98
C LYS A 29 -12.84 -10.21 -5.55
N LYS A 30 -14.08 -9.75 -5.34
CA LYS A 30 -14.78 -9.98 -4.07
C LYS A 30 -15.23 -11.43 -3.97
N CYS A 31 -15.14 -12.07 -2.80
CA CYS A 31 -15.48 -13.49 -2.65
C CYS A 31 -16.33 -13.74 -1.40
N ASP A 32 -17.47 -14.41 -1.56
CA ASP A 32 -18.50 -14.50 -0.51
C ASP A 32 -18.27 -15.61 0.53
N TRP A 33 -17.29 -16.50 0.34
CA TRP A 33 -16.98 -17.60 1.27
C TRP A 33 -16.02 -17.21 2.41
N GLU A 34 -15.68 -15.92 2.50
CA GLU A 34 -14.86 -15.31 3.54
C GLU A 34 -15.26 -15.69 4.98
N SER A 35 -16.54 -15.96 5.23
CA SER A 35 -17.10 -16.35 6.53
C SER A 35 -16.56 -17.68 7.06
N LYS A 36 -16.04 -18.55 6.19
CA LYS A 36 -15.43 -19.83 6.61
C LYS A 36 -14.10 -19.63 7.35
N TYR A 37 -13.36 -18.58 7.02
CA TYR A 37 -11.98 -18.37 7.49
C TYR A 37 -11.84 -17.16 8.40
N PHE A 38 -12.76 -16.21 8.27
CA PHE A 38 -12.71 -14.95 8.98
C PHE A 38 -14.02 -14.70 9.71
N ARG A 39 -13.90 -14.05 10.87
CA ARG A 39 -15.05 -13.43 11.52
C ARG A 39 -15.70 -12.40 10.59
N TYR A 40 -17.00 -12.17 10.80
CA TYR A 40 -17.75 -11.14 10.07
C TYR A 40 -17.07 -9.77 10.14
N ASP A 41 -16.51 -9.42 11.30
CA ASP A 41 -15.83 -8.16 11.59
C ASP A 41 -14.33 -8.13 11.24
N ALA A 42 -13.86 -9.07 10.40
CA ALA A 42 -12.49 -9.02 9.91
C ALA A 42 -12.32 -8.03 8.74
N CYS A 43 -11.11 -7.51 8.60
CA CYS A 43 -10.73 -6.57 7.54
C CYS A 43 -11.08 -7.11 6.13
N PRO A 44 -11.87 -6.38 5.32
CA PRO A 44 -12.24 -6.77 3.96
C PRO A 44 -11.03 -7.02 3.06
N PHE A 45 -9.92 -6.30 3.23
CA PHE A 45 -8.68 -6.55 2.48
C PHE A 45 -8.13 -7.95 2.73
N LEU A 46 -8.08 -8.41 3.98
CA LEU A 46 -7.50 -9.71 4.31
C LEU A 46 -8.40 -10.86 3.88
N LYS A 47 -9.72 -10.71 4.07
CA LYS A 47 -10.72 -11.66 3.56
C LYS A 47 -10.52 -11.91 2.07
N ASN A 48 -10.56 -10.83 1.29
CA ASN A 48 -10.44 -10.93 -0.16
C ASN A 48 -9.04 -11.33 -0.60
N LEU A 49 -7.97 -10.95 0.11
CA LEU A 49 -6.61 -11.41 -0.18
C LEU A 49 -6.49 -12.94 -0.09
N VAL A 50 -6.98 -13.55 1.00
CA VAL A 50 -6.99 -15.02 1.14
C VAL A 50 -7.89 -15.65 0.09
N SER A 51 -9.04 -15.03 -0.19
CA SER A 51 -9.92 -15.58 -1.21
C SER A 51 -9.32 -15.59 -2.60
N ASN A 52 -8.63 -14.51 -2.96
CA ASN A 52 -7.91 -14.45 -4.21
C ASN A 52 -6.70 -15.40 -4.20
N LEU A 53 -6.04 -15.67 -3.06
CA LEU A 53 -4.95 -16.66 -2.96
C LEU A 53 -5.42 -18.09 -3.27
N LEU A 54 -6.65 -18.44 -2.86
CA LEU A 54 -7.20 -19.78 -3.08
C LEU A 54 -7.81 -19.96 -4.48
N ILE A 55 -8.28 -18.88 -5.11
CA ILE A 55 -8.91 -18.94 -6.44
C ILE A 55 -7.92 -18.62 -7.55
N LYS A 56 -7.09 -17.59 -7.37
CA LYS A 56 -6.12 -17.13 -8.37
C LYS A 56 -4.84 -17.92 -8.19
N ASN A 57 -4.46 -18.68 -9.21
CA ASN A 57 -3.14 -19.30 -9.25
C ASN A 57 -2.08 -18.22 -9.57
N TRP A 58 -1.64 -17.48 -8.56
CA TRP A 58 -0.49 -16.57 -8.68
C TRP A 58 0.85 -17.31 -8.90
N SER A 59 0.83 -18.65 -8.81
CA SER A 59 1.99 -19.54 -8.89
C SER A 59 3.11 -19.04 -7.97
N LEU A 60 2.81 -18.99 -6.67
CA LEU A 60 3.72 -18.53 -5.63
C LEU A 60 4.43 -19.72 -5.00
N ASP A 61 5.74 -19.58 -4.82
CA ASP A 61 6.54 -20.54 -4.06
C ASP A 61 6.57 -20.17 -2.57
N ALA A 62 6.41 -18.87 -2.26
CA ALA A 62 6.42 -18.37 -0.89
C ALA A 62 5.60 -17.08 -0.69
N LEU A 63 5.33 -16.74 0.56
CA LEU A 63 4.81 -15.45 1.00
C LEU A 63 5.78 -14.77 1.97
N PHE A 64 5.91 -13.46 1.84
CA PHE A 64 6.60 -12.59 2.80
C PHE A 64 5.55 -11.76 3.54
N LEU A 65 5.34 -12.06 4.82
CA LEU A 65 4.32 -11.43 5.67
C LEU A 65 4.96 -10.57 6.75
N LEU A 66 4.36 -9.41 7.02
CA LEU A 66 4.74 -8.52 8.12
C LEU A 66 3.62 -8.46 9.17
N SER A 67 3.98 -8.32 10.44
CA SER A 67 3.06 -8.34 11.60
C SER A 67 2.45 -6.97 11.98
N LEU A 68 2.09 -6.13 11.00
CA LEU A 68 1.77 -4.72 11.27
C LEU A 68 0.40 -4.48 11.92
N CYS A 69 -0.60 -5.32 11.66
CA CYS A 69 -1.87 -5.31 12.39
C CYS A 69 -2.23 -6.74 12.81
N ASP A 70 -3.19 -6.89 13.71
CA ASP A 70 -3.53 -8.22 14.25
C ASP A 70 -4.15 -9.15 13.21
N GLY A 71 -4.93 -8.60 12.27
CA GLY A 71 -5.39 -9.36 11.11
C GLY A 71 -4.24 -9.94 10.28
N GLN A 72 -3.17 -9.16 10.03
CA GLN A 72 -2.00 -9.65 9.30
C GLN A 72 -1.22 -10.72 10.07
N ARG A 73 -1.19 -10.64 11.41
CA ARG A 73 -0.56 -11.66 12.25
C ARG A 73 -1.26 -13.01 12.14
N ARG A 74 -2.60 -13.00 12.14
CA ARG A 74 -3.44 -14.20 12.05
C ARG A 74 -3.49 -14.80 10.64
N LEU A 75 -3.12 -14.04 9.63
CA LEU A 75 -3.08 -14.50 8.24
C LEU A 75 -2.19 -15.74 8.05
N PHE A 76 -1.10 -15.84 8.83
CA PHE A 76 -0.21 -17.00 8.80
C PHE A 76 -0.95 -18.31 9.10
N GLU A 77 -1.73 -18.34 10.18
CA GLU A 77 -2.46 -19.54 10.63
C GLU A 77 -3.49 -19.99 9.58
N ILE A 78 -4.23 -19.02 9.01
CA ILE A 78 -5.24 -19.29 7.98
C ILE A 78 -4.59 -19.85 6.71
N ILE A 79 -3.53 -19.19 6.20
CA ILE A 79 -2.89 -19.63 4.95
C ILE A 79 -2.19 -20.97 5.15
N LYS A 80 -1.55 -21.21 6.30
CA LYS A 80 -0.88 -22.49 6.56
C LYS A 80 -1.87 -23.65 6.61
N LYS A 81 -3.09 -23.42 7.10
CA LYS A 81 -4.17 -24.42 7.11
C LYS A 81 -4.69 -24.72 5.71
N GLU A 82 -4.99 -23.69 4.92
CA GLU A 82 -5.66 -23.87 3.61
C GLU A 82 -4.68 -24.13 2.45
N ILE A 83 -3.42 -23.71 2.58
CA ILE A 83 -2.37 -23.88 1.56
C ILE A 83 -1.09 -24.40 2.25
N PRO A 84 -1.09 -25.65 2.77
CA PRO A 84 -0.03 -26.16 3.64
C PRO A 84 1.35 -26.20 2.98
N ASN A 85 1.40 -26.32 1.65
CA ASN A 85 2.64 -26.39 0.87
C ASN A 85 3.25 -25.02 0.57
N LEU A 86 2.51 -23.93 0.77
CA LEU A 86 3.02 -22.59 0.52
C LEU A 86 3.98 -22.18 1.64
N LYS A 87 5.23 -21.87 1.29
CA LYS A 87 6.23 -21.44 2.27
C LYS A 87 5.88 -20.03 2.76
N ILE A 88 5.88 -19.81 4.08
CA ILE A 88 5.59 -18.48 4.64
C ILE A 88 6.79 -17.99 5.43
N TYR A 89 7.27 -16.80 5.10
CA TYR A 89 8.25 -16.05 5.86
C TYR A 89 7.52 -14.92 6.57
N GLN A 90 7.19 -15.15 7.83
CA GLN A 90 6.65 -14.11 8.70
C GLN A 90 7.79 -13.37 9.37
N ILE A 91 7.82 -12.05 9.21
CA ILE A 91 8.85 -11.17 9.75
C ILE A 91 8.17 -10.19 10.71
N TYR A 92 8.70 -10.11 11.93
CA TYR A 92 8.18 -9.14 12.89
C TYR A 92 8.56 -7.71 12.47
N PHE A 93 7.54 -6.84 12.32
CA PHE A 93 7.77 -5.42 12.06
C PHE A 93 7.32 -4.56 13.24
N PRO A 94 8.26 -3.96 13.99
CA PRO A 94 7.94 -3.10 15.11
C PRO A 94 7.12 -1.86 14.72
N ARG A 95 6.19 -1.46 15.61
CA ARG A 95 5.29 -0.33 15.37
C ARG A 95 5.80 1.01 15.92
N THR A 96 6.96 1.04 16.57
CA THR A 96 7.57 2.26 17.12
C THR A 96 8.80 2.71 16.33
N TYR A 97 9.15 3.99 16.44
CA TYR A 97 10.28 4.61 15.73
C TYR A 97 11.50 4.78 16.65
N ASN A 98 11.95 3.71 17.33
CA ASN A 98 13.15 3.77 18.18
C ASN A 98 14.24 2.81 17.72
N LEU A 99 15.47 3.02 18.21
CA LEU A 99 16.63 2.22 17.80
C LEU A 99 16.55 0.77 18.26
N SER A 100 15.96 0.48 19.42
CA SER A 100 15.79 -0.89 19.91
C SER A 100 14.86 -1.70 19.00
N ALA A 101 13.77 -1.08 18.57
CA ALA A 101 12.84 -1.62 17.60
C ALA A 101 13.56 -1.85 16.24
N PHE A 102 14.37 -0.90 15.79
CA PHE A 102 15.17 -1.09 14.58
C PHE A 102 16.16 -2.27 14.70
N LYS A 103 16.84 -2.43 15.84
CA LYS A 103 17.74 -3.57 16.08
C LYS A 103 17.01 -4.91 15.93
N LEU A 104 15.81 -5.03 16.49
CA LEU A 104 14.97 -6.22 16.35
C LEU A 104 14.61 -6.50 14.88
N TYR A 105 14.10 -5.48 14.16
CA TYR A 105 13.79 -5.61 12.74
C TYR A 105 15.03 -5.99 11.90
N TYR A 106 16.17 -5.37 12.19
CA TYR A 106 17.43 -5.66 11.52
C TYR A 106 17.84 -7.12 11.72
N GLN A 107 17.73 -7.63 12.95
CA GLN A 107 18.03 -9.03 13.27
C GLN A 107 17.10 -10.00 12.54
N GLU A 108 15.79 -9.74 12.54
CA GLU A 108 14.81 -10.55 11.79
C GLU A 108 15.15 -10.68 10.30
N ILE A 109 15.64 -9.59 9.69
CA ILE A 109 16.06 -9.60 8.29
C ILE A 109 17.37 -10.37 8.10
N LEU A 110 18.34 -10.26 9.02
CA LEU A 110 19.57 -11.07 8.95
C LEU A 110 19.24 -12.56 9.03
N ASP A 111 18.34 -12.97 9.93
CA ASP A 111 17.94 -14.37 10.06
C ASP A 111 17.13 -14.85 8.86
N PHE A 112 16.35 -13.97 8.21
CA PHE A 112 15.76 -14.26 6.91
C PHE A 112 16.81 -14.47 5.81
N ILE A 113 17.84 -13.62 5.72
CA ILE A 113 18.92 -13.75 4.73
C ILE A 113 19.67 -15.08 4.89
N LYS A 114 19.96 -15.50 6.12
CA LYS A 114 20.64 -16.78 6.42
C LYS A 114 19.93 -17.99 5.82
N LYS A 115 18.60 -17.96 5.67
CA LYS A 115 17.80 -19.05 5.07
C LYS A 115 18.10 -19.31 3.59
N PHE A 116 18.86 -18.43 2.94
CA PHE A 116 19.29 -18.56 1.55
C PHE A 116 20.76 -18.92 1.40
N GLU A 117 21.49 -19.11 2.51
CA GLU A 117 22.92 -19.49 2.52
C GLU A 117 23.81 -18.54 1.71
N LYS A 118 23.40 -17.27 1.59
CA LYS A 118 24.13 -16.25 0.82
C LYS A 118 25.08 -15.46 1.68
N ASN A 119 26.28 -15.23 1.17
CA ASN A 119 27.26 -14.34 1.79
C ASN A 119 26.73 -12.89 1.80
N LEU A 120 26.76 -12.23 2.97
CA LEU A 120 26.32 -10.85 3.16
C LEU A 120 27.02 -9.84 2.25
N LYS A 121 28.29 -10.06 1.88
CA LYS A 121 29.01 -9.18 0.94
C LYS A 121 28.34 -9.19 -0.43
N LEU A 122 28.04 -10.38 -0.96
CA LEU A 122 27.35 -10.54 -2.23
C LEU A 122 25.92 -9.99 -2.17
N VAL A 123 25.21 -10.20 -1.07
CA VAL A 123 23.87 -9.62 -0.85
C VAL A 123 23.93 -8.10 -0.89
N ASN A 124 24.94 -7.47 -0.26
CA ASN A 124 25.12 -6.02 -0.28
C ASN A 124 25.40 -5.48 -1.69
N GLU A 125 26.27 -6.14 -2.45
CA GLU A 125 26.59 -5.73 -3.83
C GLU A 125 25.35 -5.80 -4.73
N ASN A 126 24.62 -6.92 -4.67
CA ASN A 126 23.37 -7.10 -5.40
C ASN A 126 22.31 -6.07 -4.94
N LEU A 127 22.18 -5.83 -3.65
CA LEU A 127 21.23 -4.87 -3.09
C LEU A 127 21.46 -3.47 -3.67
N LYS A 128 22.70 -3.00 -3.73
CA LYS A 128 23.03 -1.69 -4.33
C LYS A 128 22.57 -1.61 -5.78
N ARG A 129 22.76 -2.68 -6.56
CA ARG A 129 22.30 -2.77 -7.96
C ARG A 129 20.77 -2.71 -8.05
N GLU A 130 20.07 -3.54 -7.27
CA GLU A 130 18.60 -3.60 -7.28
C GLU A 130 17.95 -2.29 -6.82
N VAL A 131 18.54 -1.60 -5.84
CA VAL A 131 18.10 -0.27 -5.40
C VAL A 131 18.25 0.78 -6.49
N ARG A 132 19.37 0.80 -7.21
CA ARG A 132 19.57 1.73 -8.33
C ARG A 132 18.57 1.48 -9.45
N ASP A 133 18.42 0.23 -9.88
CA ASP A 133 17.47 -0.18 -10.92
C ASP A 133 16.04 0.23 -10.56
N LEU A 134 15.57 -0.15 -9.38
CA LEU A 134 14.19 0.11 -8.99
C LEU A 134 13.92 1.59 -8.76
N ASN A 135 14.87 2.33 -8.18
CA ASN A 135 14.73 3.79 -8.04
C ASN A 135 14.64 4.47 -9.41
N GLN A 136 15.43 4.04 -10.40
CA GLN A 136 15.36 4.56 -11.76
C GLN A 136 13.99 4.25 -12.40
N LYS A 137 13.49 3.02 -12.28
CA LYS A 137 12.17 2.62 -12.77
C LYS A 137 11.04 3.43 -12.14
N LYS A 138 11.04 3.59 -10.80
CA LYS A 138 10.06 4.43 -10.07
C LYS A 138 10.10 5.88 -10.55
N ARG A 139 11.30 6.46 -10.79
CA ARG A 139 11.41 7.85 -11.30
C ARG A 139 10.81 7.99 -12.70
N LYS A 140 11.03 7.01 -13.59
CA LYS A 140 10.39 6.98 -14.91
C LYS A 140 8.87 6.85 -14.78
N LEU A 141 8.40 5.94 -13.92
CA LEU A 141 6.98 5.73 -13.65
C LEU A 141 6.28 6.99 -13.15
N VAL A 142 6.86 7.72 -12.18
CA VAL A 142 6.28 8.96 -11.64
C VAL A 142 6.12 10.02 -12.72
N LYS A 143 7.09 10.15 -13.65
CA LYS A 143 6.97 11.07 -14.79
C LYS A 143 5.84 10.62 -15.74
N LEU A 144 5.80 9.33 -16.02
CA LEU A 144 4.85 8.70 -16.94
C LEU A 144 3.40 8.87 -16.48
N ILE A 145 3.12 8.67 -15.19
CA ILE A 145 1.75 8.73 -14.67
C ILE A 145 1.29 10.13 -14.27
N ARG A 146 2.18 11.14 -14.29
CA ARG A 146 1.87 12.51 -13.86
C ARG A 146 0.60 13.09 -14.51
N PRO A 147 0.37 12.98 -15.84
CA PRO A 147 -0.80 13.59 -16.50
C PRO A 147 -2.10 12.80 -16.29
N LEU A 148 -2.04 11.60 -15.72
CA LEU A 148 -3.19 10.70 -15.63
C LEU A 148 -4.15 11.04 -14.48
N ASN A 149 -5.41 10.60 -14.61
CA ASN A 149 -6.36 10.65 -13.49
C ASN A 149 -6.00 9.61 -12.40
N PHE A 150 -6.73 9.62 -11.28
CA PHE A 150 -6.38 8.79 -10.14
C PHE A 150 -6.52 7.28 -10.42
N ILE A 151 -7.57 6.86 -11.12
CA ILE A 151 -7.82 5.44 -11.43
C ILE A 151 -6.74 4.90 -12.36
N GLN A 152 -6.42 5.63 -13.43
CA GLN A 152 -5.35 5.28 -14.36
C GLN A 152 -3.99 5.19 -13.65
N LYS A 153 -3.67 6.13 -12.74
CA LYS A 153 -2.47 6.06 -11.89
C LYS A 153 -2.46 4.76 -11.08
N ALA A 154 -3.57 4.44 -10.42
CA ALA A 154 -3.68 3.25 -9.57
C ALA A 154 -3.51 1.94 -10.37
N GLU A 155 -4.11 1.85 -11.56
CA GLU A 155 -3.97 0.70 -12.47
C GLU A 155 -2.52 0.49 -12.93
N ILE A 156 -1.87 1.55 -13.39
CA ILE A 156 -0.48 1.44 -13.86
C ILE A 156 0.46 1.10 -12.69
N ILE A 157 0.25 1.70 -11.51
CA ILE A 157 1.05 1.37 -10.31
C ILE A 157 0.83 -0.09 -9.89
N LYS A 158 -0.40 -0.60 -9.90
CA LYS A 158 -0.70 -2.01 -9.66
C LYS A 158 0.08 -2.89 -10.63
N ASN A 159 -0.05 -2.64 -11.93
CA ASN A 159 0.59 -3.45 -12.97
C ASN A 159 2.12 -3.41 -12.88
N PHE A 160 2.68 -2.24 -12.54
CA PHE A 160 4.10 -2.10 -12.25
C PHE A 160 4.54 -2.99 -11.08
N TRP A 161 3.76 -3.09 -10.00
CA TRP A 161 4.13 -3.93 -8.86
C TRP A 161 3.82 -5.42 -9.03
N GLU A 162 2.88 -5.77 -9.92
CA GLU A 162 2.58 -7.16 -10.28
C GLU A 162 3.64 -7.74 -11.22
N ASN A 163 4.08 -6.96 -12.22
CA ASN A 163 4.99 -7.42 -13.28
C ASN A 163 6.44 -6.91 -13.14
N GLN A 164 6.67 -5.87 -12.33
CA GLN A 164 7.96 -5.14 -12.23
C GLN A 164 8.49 -4.59 -13.56
N THR A 165 7.60 -4.42 -14.53
CA THR A 165 7.87 -3.84 -15.84
C THR A 165 7.09 -2.54 -15.99
N LEU A 166 7.64 -1.63 -16.78
CA LEU A 166 6.88 -0.48 -17.25
C LEU A 166 6.03 -0.99 -18.42
N SER A 167 4.75 -1.27 -18.19
CA SER A 167 3.84 -1.60 -19.29
C SER A 167 3.74 -0.40 -20.26
N PRO A 168 3.66 -0.64 -21.58
CA PRO A 168 3.24 0.40 -22.50
C PRO A 168 1.87 0.92 -22.04
N ILE A 169 1.70 2.24 -21.94
CA ILE A 169 0.38 2.80 -21.65
C ILE A 169 -0.48 2.57 -22.90
N PRO A 170 -1.65 1.92 -22.80
CA PRO A 170 -2.61 1.93 -23.90
C PRO A 170 -2.91 3.39 -24.26
N PHE A 171 -2.74 3.77 -25.53
CA PHE A 171 -2.78 5.13 -26.07
C PHE A 171 -4.14 5.86 -25.91
N LEU A 172 -5.06 5.36 -25.08
CA LEU A 172 -6.34 5.99 -24.79
C LEU A 172 -6.19 7.02 -23.67
N PHE A 173 -5.42 8.07 -23.98
CA PHE A 173 -5.44 9.30 -23.19
C PHE A 173 -6.64 10.13 -23.63
N LYS A 174 -7.65 10.24 -22.78
CA LYS A 174 -8.47 11.45 -22.74
C LYS A 174 -7.92 12.30 -21.61
N GLU A 175 -7.44 13.50 -21.94
CA GLU A 175 -7.29 14.53 -20.91
C GLU A 175 -8.65 14.70 -20.24
N ASP A 176 -8.65 14.73 -18.91
CA ASP A 176 -9.87 15.02 -18.16
C ASP A 176 -10.15 16.52 -18.32
N GLU A 177 -11.19 16.86 -19.09
CA GLU A 177 -11.63 18.23 -19.35
C GLU A 177 -12.10 18.98 -18.07
N ASN A 178 -12.24 18.29 -16.93
CA ASN A 178 -12.72 18.86 -15.67
C ASN A 178 -11.66 19.61 -14.86
N LEU A 179 -10.94 20.55 -15.48
CA LEU A 179 -9.96 21.44 -14.83
C LEU A 179 -10.54 22.38 -13.76
N LYS A 180 -11.87 22.39 -13.53
CA LYS A 180 -12.55 23.33 -12.62
C LYS A 180 -12.97 22.77 -11.26
N LYS A 181 -12.88 21.44 -11.03
CA LYS A 181 -13.33 20.85 -9.76
C LYS A 181 -12.36 21.13 -8.61
N GLU A 182 -12.88 21.20 -7.39
CA GLU A 182 -12.07 21.39 -6.20
C GLU A 182 -11.10 20.21 -5.99
N ARG A 183 -9.85 20.53 -5.60
CA ARG A 183 -8.75 19.56 -5.45
C ARG A 183 -8.73 18.97 -4.04
N ILE A 184 -8.75 17.64 -3.95
CA ILE A 184 -8.74 16.92 -2.68
C ILE A 184 -7.52 16.03 -2.49
N LEU A 185 -7.25 15.68 -1.22
CA LEU A 185 -6.39 14.57 -0.83
C LEU A 185 -7.28 13.37 -0.49
N LEU A 186 -7.10 12.26 -1.20
CA LEU A 186 -7.74 10.99 -0.86
C LEU A 186 -6.74 10.09 -0.11
N LEU A 187 -7.07 9.62 1.08
CA LEU A 187 -6.17 8.72 1.83
C LEU A 187 -6.92 7.64 2.59
N GLY A 188 -6.20 6.63 3.03
CA GLY A 188 -6.74 5.64 3.95
C GLY A 188 -6.17 4.23 3.76
N SER A 189 -7.03 3.24 3.95
CA SER A 189 -6.72 1.80 3.96
C SER A 189 -6.22 1.29 2.61
N TYR A 190 -6.10 -0.03 2.43
CA TYR A 190 -5.73 -0.59 1.13
C TYR A 190 -6.78 -0.19 0.08
N PHE A 191 -6.34 0.51 -0.97
CA PHE A 191 -7.19 0.92 -2.09
C PHE A 191 -6.88 0.02 -3.28
N THR A 192 -7.84 -0.75 -3.77
CA THR A 192 -7.63 -1.76 -4.82
C THR A 192 -8.59 -1.54 -5.99
N PRO A 193 -8.50 -2.34 -7.07
CA PRO A 193 -9.50 -2.33 -8.13
C PRO A 193 -10.96 -2.44 -7.66
N LEU A 194 -11.18 -3.08 -6.50
CA LEU A 194 -12.50 -3.22 -5.91
C LEU A 194 -13.08 -1.87 -5.42
N ASP A 195 -12.26 -0.83 -5.30
CA ASP A 195 -12.65 0.51 -4.87
C ASP A 195 -12.81 1.50 -6.03
N TRP A 196 -12.73 1.06 -7.29
CA TRP A 196 -12.87 2.01 -8.40
C TRP A 196 -14.23 2.72 -8.41
N SER A 197 -15.29 2.08 -7.95
CA SER A 197 -16.61 2.70 -7.85
C SER A 197 -16.59 3.92 -6.92
N ILE A 198 -15.89 3.84 -5.77
CA ILE A 198 -15.79 4.99 -4.85
C ILE A 198 -14.94 6.11 -5.45
N ALA A 199 -13.84 5.79 -6.14
CA ALA A 199 -13.05 6.78 -6.86
C ALA A 199 -13.87 7.50 -7.94
N LYS A 200 -14.61 6.75 -8.76
CA LYS A 200 -15.49 7.30 -9.80
C LYS A 200 -16.55 8.22 -9.21
N THR A 201 -17.18 7.83 -8.11
CA THR A 201 -18.18 8.66 -7.42
C THR A 201 -17.55 9.95 -6.89
N ILE A 202 -16.36 9.89 -6.31
CA ILE A 202 -15.63 11.10 -5.86
C ILE A 202 -15.28 12.00 -7.05
N GLU A 203 -14.80 11.44 -8.15
CA GLU A 203 -14.40 12.19 -9.37
C GLU A 203 -15.59 12.89 -10.07
N LYS A 204 -16.84 12.51 -9.76
CA LYS A 204 -18.03 13.29 -10.18
C LYS A 204 -18.01 14.71 -9.61
N TYR A 205 -17.56 14.89 -8.37
CA TYR A 205 -17.61 16.16 -7.62
C TYR A 205 -16.24 16.83 -7.47
N PHE A 206 -15.17 16.05 -7.32
CA PHE A 206 -13.83 16.54 -6.98
C PHE A 206 -12.77 16.11 -7.99
N THR A 207 -11.63 16.80 -7.98
CA THR A 207 -10.39 16.27 -8.57
C THR A 207 -9.55 15.62 -7.48
N ILE A 208 -9.27 14.32 -7.60
CA ILE A 208 -8.32 13.62 -6.72
C ILE A 208 -6.89 14.03 -7.10
N ALA A 209 -6.43 15.14 -6.53
CA ALA A 209 -5.15 15.77 -6.88
C ALA A 209 -3.95 15.03 -6.27
N ALA A 210 -4.13 14.42 -5.11
CA ALA A 210 -3.13 13.60 -4.46
C ALA A 210 -3.77 12.43 -3.71
N ASP A 211 -2.99 11.37 -3.50
CA ASP A 211 -3.35 10.29 -2.60
C ASP A 211 -2.27 9.95 -1.56
N ALA A 212 -2.68 9.18 -0.55
CA ALA A 212 -1.78 8.56 0.41
C ALA A 212 -2.10 7.08 0.68
N PHE A 213 -2.32 6.30 -0.38
CA PHE A 213 -2.55 4.86 -0.28
C PHE A 213 -1.27 4.05 -0.49
N CYS A 214 -1.04 3.03 0.35
CA CYS A 214 0.09 2.10 0.21
C CYS A 214 0.11 1.42 -1.17
N THR A 215 -1.06 1.19 -1.75
CA THR A 215 -1.29 0.49 -3.02
C THR A 215 -1.19 1.40 -4.24
N VAL A 216 -1.20 2.72 -4.03
CA VAL A 216 -1.12 3.75 -5.08
C VAL A 216 0.16 4.59 -4.86
N SER A 217 0.08 5.91 -4.65
CA SER A 217 1.27 6.78 -4.69
C SER A 217 2.31 6.46 -3.61
N ARG A 218 1.90 6.08 -2.39
CA ARG A 218 2.88 5.68 -1.36
C ARG A 218 3.70 4.46 -1.77
N GLY A 219 3.20 3.64 -2.69
CA GLY A 219 3.93 2.54 -3.28
C GLY A 219 5.24 2.99 -3.95
N ILE A 220 5.26 4.19 -4.52
CA ILE A 220 6.34 4.66 -5.42
C ILE A 220 7.04 5.94 -4.94
N ASP A 221 6.54 6.58 -3.89
CA ASP A 221 7.03 7.88 -3.39
C ASP A 221 8.38 7.83 -2.65
N PHE A 222 8.89 6.63 -2.33
CA PHE A 222 10.09 6.45 -1.48
C PHE A 222 11.27 5.85 -2.24
N TYR A 223 12.45 6.43 -2.05
CA TYR A 223 13.69 6.06 -2.74
C TYR A 223 14.79 5.73 -1.71
N PRO A 224 14.96 4.46 -1.32
CA PRO A 224 16.00 4.07 -0.38
C PRO A 224 17.41 4.32 -0.95
N PRO A 225 18.42 4.53 -0.09
CA PRO A 225 19.79 4.72 -0.53
C PRO A 225 20.38 3.40 -1.04
N ALA A 226 21.16 3.48 -2.12
CA ALA A 226 21.93 2.35 -2.65
C ALA A 226 23.24 2.19 -1.86
N ASN A 227 23.14 1.86 -0.57
CA ASN A 227 24.27 1.67 0.34
C ASN A 227 24.33 0.24 0.93
N ASN A 228 25.00 0.06 2.07
CA ASN A 228 25.00 -1.18 2.83
C ASN A 228 23.58 -1.50 3.37
N LEU A 229 23.39 -2.77 3.72
CA LEU A 229 22.14 -3.34 4.21
C LEU A 229 21.56 -2.56 5.40
N LYS A 230 22.41 -2.16 6.34
CA LYS A 230 21.97 -1.45 7.56
C LYS A 230 21.35 -0.09 7.22
N ASP A 231 22.01 0.71 6.41
CA ASP A 231 21.50 2.04 6.01
C ASP A 231 20.25 1.93 5.12
N TYR A 232 20.22 0.94 4.24
CA TYR A 232 19.04 0.61 3.44
C TYR A 232 17.84 0.24 4.32
N LEU A 233 18.02 -0.67 5.29
CA LEU A 233 16.96 -1.06 6.21
C LEU A 233 16.59 0.06 7.18
N PHE A 234 17.55 0.91 7.57
CA PHE A 234 17.30 2.09 8.37
C PHE A 234 16.36 3.05 7.63
N PHE A 235 16.52 3.23 6.32
CA PHE A 235 15.58 4.00 5.52
C PHE A 235 14.18 3.37 5.54
N TYR A 236 14.05 2.07 5.28
CA TYR A 236 12.77 1.36 5.34
C TYR A 236 12.08 1.52 6.70
N PHE A 237 12.86 1.43 7.77
CA PHE A 237 12.36 1.48 9.13
C PHE A 237 12.08 2.89 9.64
N PHE A 238 12.81 3.94 9.25
CA PHE A 238 12.61 5.27 9.82
C PHE A 238 11.98 6.29 8.87
N LYS A 239 12.09 6.09 7.56
CA LYS A 239 11.73 7.12 6.58
C LYS A 239 10.42 6.85 5.86
N ILE A 240 9.95 5.60 5.82
CA ILE A 240 8.64 5.28 5.23
C ILE A 240 7.53 5.62 6.25
N PRO A 241 6.67 6.62 5.98
CA PRO A 241 5.55 6.98 6.83
C PRO A 241 4.47 5.90 6.77
N CYS A 242 3.85 5.60 7.91
CA CYS A 242 2.65 4.76 7.95
C CYS A 242 1.78 5.11 9.15
N ILE A 243 0.47 5.03 8.94
CA ILE A 243 -0.51 5.27 9.99
C ILE A 243 -0.46 4.23 11.11
N LEU A 244 0.05 3.02 10.84
CA LEU A 244 0.11 1.90 11.80
C LEU A 244 1.17 2.07 12.89
N ARG A 245 1.99 3.13 12.81
CA ARG A 245 3.14 3.31 13.68
C ARG A 245 2.93 4.47 14.64
N ARG A 246 3.59 4.45 15.80
CA ARG A 246 3.47 5.49 16.82
C ARG A 246 4.84 5.90 17.37
N PRO A 247 5.07 7.21 17.63
CA PRO A 247 4.24 8.34 17.20
C PRO A 247 4.20 8.46 15.66
N ASN A 248 3.06 8.84 15.09
CA ASN A 248 2.81 8.87 13.63
C ASN A 248 3.07 10.25 12.97
N LYS A 249 3.77 11.18 13.64
CA LYS A 249 4.03 12.53 13.11
C LYS A 249 4.61 12.54 11.69
N ILE A 250 5.50 11.59 11.38
CA ILE A 250 6.13 11.43 10.07
C ILE A 250 5.08 11.23 8.96
N PHE A 251 3.95 10.58 9.26
CA PHE A 251 2.85 10.43 8.31
C PHE A 251 2.15 11.76 8.01
N TYR A 252 1.82 12.56 9.02
CA TYR A 252 1.21 13.88 8.79
C TYR A 252 2.17 14.85 8.09
N ASP A 253 3.47 14.82 8.42
CA ASP A 253 4.47 15.64 7.73
C ASP A 253 4.56 15.28 6.24
N TYR A 254 4.41 14.00 5.90
CA TYR A 254 4.27 13.53 4.53
C TYR A 254 2.98 14.05 3.85
N LEU A 255 1.83 14.03 4.55
CA LEU A 255 0.57 14.58 4.01
C LEU A 255 0.67 16.10 3.77
N LYS A 256 1.25 16.86 4.71
CA LYS A 256 1.45 18.32 4.59
C LYS A 256 2.23 18.70 3.34
N LYS A 257 3.25 17.91 2.98
CA LYS A 257 4.03 18.13 1.74
C LYS A 257 3.15 17.99 0.50
N LYS A 258 2.31 16.95 0.43
CA LYS A 258 1.36 16.77 -0.69
C LYS A 258 0.31 17.87 -0.74
N ILE A 259 -0.27 18.22 0.41
CA ILE A 259 -1.28 19.27 0.52
C ILE A 259 -0.75 20.60 -0.01
N ARG A 260 0.45 21.01 0.41
CA ARG A 260 1.09 22.24 -0.05
C ARG A 260 1.38 22.20 -1.55
N LYS A 261 1.96 21.10 -2.03
CA LYS A 261 2.33 20.93 -3.44
C LYS A 261 1.13 21.03 -4.37
N GLU A 262 0.02 20.40 -4.01
CA GLU A 262 -1.17 20.28 -4.86
C GLU A 262 -2.27 21.29 -4.51
N LYS A 263 -2.00 22.23 -3.60
CA LYS A 263 -2.92 23.29 -3.12
C LYS A 263 -4.28 22.73 -2.65
N ILE A 264 -4.24 21.65 -1.89
CA ILE A 264 -5.43 20.91 -1.43
C ILE A 264 -6.10 21.64 -0.28
N LYS A 265 -7.43 21.70 -0.30
CA LYS A 265 -8.26 22.34 0.75
C LYS A 265 -9.16 21.36 1.51
N LYS A 266 -9.51 20.23 0.91
CA LYS A 266 -10.38 19.21 1.51
C LYS A 266 -9.74 17.83 1.49
N ILE A 267 -10.06 17.03 2.49
CA ILE A 267 -9.53 15.68 2.66
C ILE A 267 -10.69 14.68 2.70
N ILE A 268 -10.57 13.60 1.94
CA ILE A 268 -11.43 12.43 2.07
C ILE A 268 -10.60 11.28 2.65
N LEU A 269 -11.02 10.79 3.81
CA LEU A 269 -10.47 9.60 4.48
C LEU A 269 -11.33 8.39 4.12
N TYR A 270 -10.80 7.49 3.31
CA TYR A 270 -11.41 6.21 2.95
C TYR A 270 -10.87 5.06 3.80
N SER A 271 -11.65 4.64 4.79
CA SER A 271 -11.28 3.49 5.64
C SER A 271 -12.04 2.25 5.19
N LEU A 272 -11.34 1.12 5.10
CA LEU A 272 -12.06 -0.15 5.05
C LEU A 272 -12.73 -0.40 6.41
N LYS A 273 -13.92 -1.01 6.40
CA LYS A 273 -14.59 -1.48 7.62
C LYS A 273 -13.60 -2.32 8.44
N PHE A 274 -13.65 -2.15 9.76
CA PHE A 274 -12.78 -2.86 10.71
C PHE A 274 -11.28 -2.57 10.53
N CYS A 275 -10.93 -1.43 9.92
CA CYS A 275 -9.56 -0.93 9.90
C CYS A 275 -9.37 0.11 11.01
N ASP A 276 -9.14 -0.36 12.23
CA ASP A 276 -8.98 0.48 13.42
C ASP A 276 -7.98 1.62 13.20
N SER A 277 -6.88 1.32 12.52
CA SER A 277 -5.78 2.27 12.35
C SER A 277 -6.12 3.48 11.51
N PHE A 278 -7.12 3.42 10.63
CA PHE A 278 -7.61 4.57 9.88
C PHE A 278 -8.90 5.13 10.46
N SER A 279 -9.79 4.30 11.02
CA SER A 279 -11.04 4.79 11.62
C SER A 279 -10.80 5.77 12.78
N PHE A 280 -9.76 5.56 13.59
CA PHE A 280 -9.38 6.48 14.68
C PHE A 280 -8.68 7.78 14.24
N GLU A 281 -8.43 7.98 12.93
CA GLU A 281 -7.55 9.05 12.46
C GLU A 281 -8.27 10.33 12.04
N LYS A 282 -9.60 10.31 11.92
CA LYS A 282 -10.39 11.44 11.42
C LYS A 282 -10.10 12.73 12.20
N GLU A 283 -10.24 12.69 13.53
CA GLU A 283 -10.06 13.88 14.37
C GLU A 283 -8.58 14.29 14.44
N SER A 284 -7.65 13.33 14.47
CA SER A 284 -6.22 13.61 14.40
C SER A 284 -5.85 14.30 13.08
N LEU A 285 -6.39 13.87 11.94
CA LEU A 285 -6.18 14.52 10.65
C LEU A 285 -6.65 15.98 10.67
N LYS A 286 -7.86 16.24 11.17
CA LYS A 286 -8.36 17.63 11.34
C LYS A 286 -7.44 18.45 12.23
N ASN A 287 -7.01 17.90 13.36
CA ASN A 287 -6.18 18.61 14.32
C ASN A 287 -4.78 18.93 13.79
N TYR A 288 -4.13 17.99 13.12
CA TYR A 288 -2.76 18.15 12.61
C TYR A 288 -2.68 18.91 11.29
N LEU A 289 -3.70 18.79 10.43
CA LEU A 289 -3.70 19.36 9.07
C LEU A 289 -4.53 20.63 8.96
N LYS A 290 -5.47 20.88 9.89
CA LYS A 290 -6.35 22.05 9.92
C LYS A 290 -7.17 22.23 8.63
N LEU A 291 -7.62 21.11 8.04
CA LEU A 291 -8.48 21.07 6.87
C LEU A 291 -9.76 20.27 7.18
N PRO A 292 -10.89 20.55 6.49
CA PRO A 292 -12.08 19.71 6.54
C PRO A 292 -11.77 18.27 6.12
N VAL A 293 -12.30 17.30 6.87
CA VAL A 293 -12.12 15.86 6.63
C VAL A 293 -13.48 15.17 6.57
N LEU A 294 -13.82 14.62 5.41
CA LEU A 294 -14.91 13.65 5.26
C LEU A 294 -14.35 12.24 5.44
N ALA A 295 -14.90 11.47 6.39
CA ALA A 295 -14.55 10.06 6.56
C ALA A 295 -15.64 9.19 5.93
N ILE A 296 -15.25 8.33 4.99
CA ILE A 296 -16.11 7.34 4.33
C ILE A 296 -15.58 5.94 4.61
N GLU A 297 -16.50 4.98 4.70
CA GLU A 297 -16.17 3.59 4.94
C GLU A 297 -16.54 2.74 3.73
N GLY A 298 -15.75 1.69 3.47
CA GLY A 298 -16.03 0.72 2.41
C GLY A 298 -15.68 -0.71 2.80
N ASP A 299 -16.21 -1.66 2.04
CA ASP A 299 -15.98 -3.10 2.25
C ASP A 299 -15.80 -3.87 0.93
N TYR A 300 -15.38 -3.14 -0.12
CA TYR A 300 -15.28 -3.64 -1.50
C TYR A 300 -16.62 -4.03 -2.15
N SER A 301 -17.76 -3.60 -1.60
CA SER A 301 -19.02 -3.61 -2.34
C SER A 301 -18.86 -2.84 -3.66
N LYS A 302 -19.30 -3.44 -4.77
CA LYS A 302 -19.29 -2.76 -6.07
C LYS A 302 -20.24 -1.56 -6.06
N GLU A 303 -21.37 -1.72 -5.40
CA GLU A 303 -22.38 -0.67 -5.27
C GLU A 303 -21.98 0.33 -4.18
N ILE A 304 -22.02 1.60 -4.56
CA ILE A 304 -21.90 2.72 -3.64
C ILE A 304 -23.30 2.99 -3.09
N THR A 305 -23.42 3.03 -1.77
CA THR A 305 -24.71 3.34 -1.14
C THR A 305 -25.10 4.79 -1.46
N LEU A 306 -26.39 5.03 -1.68
CA LEU A 306 -26.93 6.38 -1.87
C LEU A 306 -26.48 7.33 -0.74
N GLN A 307 -26.46 6.82 0.49
CA GLN A 307 -25.95 7.53 1.66
C GLN A 307 -24.50 8.02 1.48
N THR A 308 -23.61 7.20 0.90
CA THR A 308 -22.22 7.59 0.67
C THR A 308 -22.12 8.69 -0.39
N GLU A 309 -22.86 8.57 -1.48
CA GLU A 309 -22.88 9.59 -2.54
C GLU A 309 -23.45 10.92 -2.03
N THR A 310 -24.56 10.91 -1.28
CA THR A 310 -25.12 12.12 -0.66
C THR A 310 -24.12 12.80 0.27
N ARG A 311 -23.35 12.04 1.05
CA ARG A 311 -22.32 12.61 1.94
C ARG A 311 -21.15 13.23 1.17
N ILE A 312 -20.78 12.66 0.02
CA ILE A 312 -19.76 13.25 -0.86
C ILE A 312 -20.29 14.55 -1.48
N ASN A 313 -21.54 14.57 -1.94
CA ASN A 313 -22.16 15.78 -2.49
C ASN A 313 -22.26 16.89 -1.43
N ALA A 314 -22.77 16.58 -0.23
CA ALA A 314 -22.86 17.56 0.85
C ALA A 314 -21.49 18.13 1.25
N PHE A 315 -20.43 17.33 1.18
CA PHE A 315 -19.05 17.80 1.43
C PHE A 315 -18.46 18.62 0.28
N TYR A 316 -18.96 18.43 -0.95
CA TYR A 316 -18.63 19.27 -2.09
C TYR A 316 -19.24 20.66 -1.92
N GLU A 317 -20.49 20.72 -1.47
CA GLU A 317 -21.25 21.96 -1.26
C GLU A 317 -20.78 22.78 -0.03
N SER A 318 -20.15 22.14 0.97
CA SER A 318 -19.66 22.79 2.22
C SER A 318 -18.36 23.56 2.05
#